data_AF-A0A920MJY9-F1
#
_entry.id   AF-A0A920MJY9-F1
#
_cell.length_a   1.000
_cell.length_b   1.000
_cell.length_c   1.000
_cell.angle_alpha   90.00
_cell.angle_beta   90.00
_cell.angle_gamma   90.00
#
_symmetry.space_group_name_H-M   'P 1'
#
loop_
_entity.id
_entity.type
_entity.pdbx_description
1 polymer ?
#
loop_
_entity_poly.entity_id
_entity_poly.type
_entity_poly.pdbx_seq_one_letter_code
_entity_poly.pdbx_strand_id
1 'polypeptide(L)' 'MPVLANIEWEGQPRRVVMVGNRNGFFYVLDRVTGEFLLGNPSQQPLGKRNREDGRPVV' A
#
# COMPACT_ATOMS: atom_id res chain seq x y z
N MET A 1 5.49 4.26 -4.45
CA MET A 1 4.94 5.33 -5.30
C MET A 1 3.50 5.56 -4.87
N PRO A 2 3.08 6.78 -4.54
CA PRO A 2 1.71 7.07 -4.16
C PRO A 2 0.78 7.11 -5.39
N VAL A 3 -0.43 6.58 -5.25
CA VAL A 3 -1.48 6.63 -6.27
C VAL A 3 -2.66 7.42 -5.73
N LEU A 4 -3.15 8.38 -6.52
CA LEU A 4 -4.34 9.16 -6.19
C LEU A 4 -5.55 8.55 -6.88
N ALA A 5 -6.64 8.36 -6.12
CA ALA A 5 -7.88 7.81 -6.66
C ALA A 5 -9.10 8.43 -5.99
N ASN A 6 -10.25 8.36 -6.66
CA ASN A 6 -11.54 8.57 -6.05
C ASN A 6 -12.20 7.20 -5.94
N ILE A 7 -12.57 6.79 -4.73
CA ILE A 7 -13.17 5.48 -4.46
C ILE A 7 -14.48 5.67 -3.71
N GLU A 8 -15.36 4.67 -3.76
CA GLU A 8 -16.48 4.58 -2.83
C GLU A 8 -15.97 3.94 -1.53
N TRP A 9 -16.17 4.62 -0.40
CA TRP A 9 -15.78 4.16 0.93
C TRP A 9 -16.95 4.34 1.88
N GLU A 10 -17.44 3.24 2.47
CA GLU A 10 -18.63 3.23 3.34
C GLU A 10 -19.87 3.89 2.70
N GLY A 11 -20.06 3.69 1.39
CA GLY A 11 -21.17 4.28 0.63
C GLY A 11 -21.03 5.77 0.35
N GLN A 12 -19.87 6.37 0.62
CA GLN A 12 -19.57 7.77 0.32
C GLN A 12 -18.35 7.88 -0.61
N PRO A 13 -18.38 8.77 -1.62
CA PRO A 13 -17.21 9.01 -2.46
C PRO A 13 -16.11 9.69 -1.66
N ARG A 14 -14.93 9.06 -1.61
CA ARG A 14 -13.73 9.58 -0.93
C ARG A 14 -12.59 9.75 -1.91
N ARG A 15 -11.79 10.79 -1.68
CA ARG A 15 -10.59 11.09 -2.46
C ARG A 15 -9.38 10.62 -1.66
N VAL A 16 -8.68 9.61 -2.15
CA VAL A 16 -7.68 8.90 -1.37
C VAL A 16 -6.29 8.98 -1.98
N VAL A 17 -5.29 8.80 -1.13
CA VAL A 17 -3.92 8.46 -1.52
C VAL A 17 -3.63 7.03 -1.04
N MET A 18 -3.19 6.20 -1.98
CA MET A 18 -2.80 4.81 -1.73
C MET A 18 -1.29 4.69 -1.79
N VAL A 19 -0.68 4.08 -0.77
CA VAL A 19 0.77 3.97 -0.65
C VAL A 19 1.16 2.52 -0.44
N GLY A 20 1.75 1.91 -1.47
CA GLY A 20 2.49 0.66 -1.35
C GLY A 20 3.92 0.93 -0.88
N ASN A 21 4.24 0.55 0.36
CA ASN A 21 5.57 0.69 0.94
C ASN A 21 6.37 -0.62 0.76
N ARG A 22 7.69 -0.48 0.55
CA ARG A 22 8.60 -1.62 0.33
C ARG A 22 8.79 -2.53 1.54
N ASN A 23 8.42 -2.05 2.72
CA ASN A 23 8.34 -2.86 3.93
C ASN A 23 7.18 -3.89 3.89
N GLY A 24 6.42 -3.95 2.81
CA GLY A 24 5.31 -4.89 2.67
C GLY A 24 4.01 -4.40 3.30
N PHE A 25 3.81 -3.09 3.42
CA PHE A 25 2.55 -2.52 3.89
C PHE A 25 1.88 -1.71 2.79
N PHE A 26 0.56 -1.79 2.75
CA PHE A 26 -0.27 -0.96 1.89
C PHE A 26 -1.21 -0.11 2.75
N TYR A 27 -1.25 1.19 2.48
CA TYR A 27 -2.05 2.17 3.22
C TYR A 27 -3.00 2.92 2.28
N VAL A 28 -4.19 3.23 2.77
CA VAL A 28 -5.18 4.10 2.14
C VAL A 28 -5.52 5.22 3.12
N LEU A 29 -5.32 6.46 2.69
CA LEU A 29 -5.59 7.66 3.48
C LEU A 29 -6.51 8.60 2.70
N ASP A 30 -7.40 9.34 3.37
CA ASP A 30 -8.08 10.49 2.76
C ASP A 30 -7.04 11.57 2.45
N ARG A 31 -6.95 12.00 1.19
CA ARG A 31 -5.88 12.90 0.75
C ARG A 31 -6.09 14.36 1.17
N VAL A 32 -7.27 14.70 1.68
CA VAL A 32 -7.60 16.08 2.11
C VAL A 32 -7.45 16.21 3.61
N THR A 33 -7.95 15.23 4.37
CA THR A 33 -7.91 15.28 5.84
C THR A 33 -6.71 14.54 6.44
N GLY A 34 -6.12 13.58 5.70
CA GLY A 34 -5.11 12.68 6.22
C GLY A 34 -5.68 11.52 7.06
N GLU A 35 -7.02 11.38 7.09
CA GLU A 35 -7.71 10.30 7.82
C GLU A 35 -7.25 8.93 7.33
N PHE A 36 -6.91 8.04 8.27
CA PHE A 36 -6.54 6.67 7.96
C PHE A 36 -7.80 5.83 7.71
N LEU A 37 -7.90 5.26 6.51
CA LEU A 37 -9.04 4.45 6.10
C LEU A 37 -8.73 2.95 6.20
N LEU A 38 -7.60 2.52 5.64
CA LEU A 38 -7.22 1.11 5.61
C LEU A 38 -5.71 0.94 5.63
N GLY A 39 -5.25 -0.07 6.36
CA GLY A 39 -3.87 -0.55 6.33
C GLY A 39 -3.88 -2.05 6.47
N ASN A 40 -3.39 -2.74 5.43
CA ASN A 40 -3.25 -4.20 5.46
C ASN A 40 -1.78 -4.54 5.24
N PRO A 41 -1.18 -5.47 6.00
CA PRO A 41 0.07 -6.09 5.60
C PRO A 41 -0.10 -6.65 4.18
N SER A 42 0.67 -6.12 3.22
CA SER A 42 0.78 -6.75 1.91
C SER A 42 1.53 -8.07 2.10
N GLN A 43 0.95 -9.17 1.63
CA GLN A 43 1.54 -10.51 1.78
C GLN A 43 2.87 -10.69 1.04
N GLN A 44 3.35 -9.66 0.32
CA GLN A 44 4.59 -9.71 -0.43
C GLN A 44 5.44 -8.47 -0.13
N PRO A 45 6.60 -8.61 0.55
CA PRO A 45 7.53 -7.50 0.69
C PRO A 45 7.99 -7.07 -0.71
N LEU A 46 7.76 -5.80 -1.05
CA LEU A 46 8.16 -5.21 -2.32
C LEU A 46 9.68 -5.00 -2.31
N GLY A 47 10.45 -6.06 -2.54
CA GLY A 47 11.91 -5.98 -2.47
C GLY A 47 12.67 -7.30 -2.32
N LYS A 48 12.11 -8.46 -2.71
CA LYS A 48 12.96 -9.64 -2.88
C LYS A 48 13.82 -9.45 -4.13
N ARG A 49 15.06 -9.02 -3.93
CA ARG A 49 16.12 -9.19 -4.94
C ARG A 49 16.35 -10.69 -5.05
N ASN A 50 15.71 -11.34 -6.02
CA ASN A 50 16.08 -12.70 -6.40
C ASN A 50 17.54 -12.63 -6.89
N ARG A 51 18.48 -13.14 -6.10
CA ARG A 51 19.68 -13.73 -6.69
C ARG A 51 19.16 -14.92 -7.50
N GLU A 52 19.67 -15.10 -8.72
CA GLU A 52 19.17 -16.07 -9.72
C GLU A 52 19.20 -17.55 -9.25
N ASP A 53 19.66 -17.83 -8.03
CA ASP A 53 19.78 -19.15 -7.41
C ASP A 53 18.68 -19.48 -6.37
N GLY A 54 17.74 -18.57 -6.11
CA GLY A 54 16.52 -18.87 -5.34
C GLY A 54 16.73 -19.16 -3.84
N ARG A 55 17.87 -18.80 -3.24
CA ARG A 55 18.13 -19.05 -1.81
C ARG A 55 18.01 -17.77 -0.97
N PRO A 56 17.34 -17.83 0.21
CA PRO A 56 17.36 -16.73 1.16
C PRO A 56 18.77 -16.56 1.74
N VAL A 57 19.25 -15.31 1.80
CA VAL A 57 20.42 -14.95 2.61
C VAL A 57 19.92 -14.84 4.05
N VAL A 58 20.43 -15.71 4.93
CA VAL A 58 20.22 -15.68 6.39
C VAL A 58 21.22 -14.72 7.02
#